data_AF-A0A520BKB8-F1
#
_entry.id   AF-A0A520BKB8-F1
#
_cell.length_a   1.000
_cell.length_b   1.000
_cell.length_c   1.000
_cell.angle_alpha   90.00
_cell.angle_beta   90.00
_cell.angle_gamma   90.00
#
_symmetry.space_group_name_H-M   'P 1'
#
loop_
_entity.id
_entity.type
_entity.pdbx_description
1 polymer ?
#
loop_
_entity_poly.entity_id
_entity_poly.type
_entity_poly.pdbx_seq_one_letter_code
_entity_poly.pdbx_strand_id
1 'polypeptide(L)'
;MRYLTTLTLLVLFFLNHVFAQTQVVVLGSVHFPTPKVNADSIYQILQKIKPDLILLEADSTNFYNDFTFKHLYDENEYIATVRYKMKNSKVAIRPIEFEGRNNYRRSIGLYAEAGPVWQQLNLLNNEKKFNKDEQEIWNELSYLDSAANSYKNASLQTINDPEIDRKINSLMVSKYIKIKKIVDNNPLFEKLKLVNAQKDT
;
A
#
# COMPACT_ATOMS: atom_id res chain seq x y z
N MET A 1 -21.27 -10.86 -52.33
CA MET A 1 -20.78 -11.66 -51.17
C MET A 1 -19.57 -11.04 -50.47
N ARG A 2 -18.48 -10.66 -51.16
CA ARG A 2 -17.29 -10.02 -50.54
C ARG A 2 -17.60 -8.79 -49.66
N TYR A 3 -18.38 -7.84 -50.17
CA TYR A 3 -18.72 -6.62 -49.42
C TYR A 3 -19.59 -6.89 -48.18
N LEU A 4 -20.43 -7.94 -48.23
CA LEU A 4 -21.26 -8.34 -47.11
C LEU A 4 -20.40 -8.95 -45.99
N THR A 5 -19.43 -9.81 -46.34
CA THR A 5 -18.47 -10.35 -45.37
C THR A 5 -17.57 -9.27 -44.75
N THR A 6 -17.14 -8.27 -45.53
CA THR A 6 -16.33 -7.16 -45.01
C THR A 6 -17.13 -6.27 -44.06
N LEU A 7 -18.40 -6.00 -44.39
CA LEU A 7 -19.29 -5.20 -43.54
C LEU A 7 -19.61 -5.92 -42.21
N THR A 8 -19.87 -7.24 -42.26
CA THR A 8 -20.11 -8.03 -41.05
C THR A 8 -18.89 -8.06 -40.13
N LEU A 9 -17.68 -8.22 -40.67
CA LEU A 9 -16.43 -8.15 -39.90
C LEU A 9 -16.23 -6.77 -39.27
N LEU A 10 -16.53 -5.69 -40.01
CA LEU A 10 -16.43 -4.32 -39.52
C LEU A 10 -17.40 -4.06 -38.35
N VAL A 11 -18.67 -4.47 -38.49
CA VAL A 11 -19.70 -4.31 -37.45
C VAL A 11 -19.35 -5.12 -36.19
N LEU A 12 -18.85 -6.35 -36.34
CA LEU A 12 -18.38 -7.16 -35.21
C LEU A 12 -17.17 -6.52 -34.50
N PHE A 13 -16.28 -5.85 -35.25
CA PHE A 13 -15.14 -5.14 -34.68
C PHE A 13 -15.57 -3.92 -33.87
N PHE A 14 -16.53 -3.14 -34.38
CA PHE A 14 -17.07 -1.97 -33.67
C PHE A 14 -17.88 -2.34 -32.43
N LEU A 15 -18.70 -3.41 -32.48
CA LEU A 15 -19.47 -3.86 -31.32
C LEU A 15 -18.58 -4.32 -30.16
N ASN A 16 -17.43 -4.95 -30.42
CA ASN A 16 -16.49 -5.34 -29.35
C ASN A 16 -15.85 -4.14 -28.64
N HIS A 17 -15.63 -3.02 -29.33
CA HIS A 17 -15.03 -1.83 -28.71
C HIS A 17 -16.02 -1.02 -27.86
N VAL A 18 -17.31 -1.03 -28.18
CA VAL A 18 -18.32 -0.24 -27.43
C VAL A 18 -18.58 -0.81 -26.01
N PHE A 19 -18.23 -2.08 -25.76
CA PHE A 19 -18.51 -2.76 -24.48
C PHE A 19 -17.27 -3.10 -23.65
N ALA A 20 -16.06 -2.71 -24.05
CA ALA A 20 -14.85 -2.95 -23.27
C ALA A 20 -14.77 -1.96 -22.09
N GLN A 21 -15.42 -2.30 -20.96
CA GLN A 21 -15.29 -1.53 -19.73
C GLN A 21 -13.88 -1.72 -19.15
N THR A 22 -13.18 -0.62 -18.86
CA THR A 22 -11.90 -0.68 -18.13
C THR A 22 -12.13 -1.32 -16.76
N GLN A 23 -11.50 -2.46 -16.52
CA GLN A 23 -11.51 -3.11 -15.21
C GLN A 23 -10.32 -2.62 -14.38
N VAL A 24 -10.60 -2.10 -13.19
CA VAL A 24 -9.57 -1.76 -12.21
C VAL A 24 -9.58 -2.81 -11.12
N VAL A 25 -8.41 -3.40 -10.85
CA VAL A 25 -8.21 -4.38 -9.78
C VAL A 25 -7.16 -3.84 -8.83
N VAL A 26 -7.53 -3.71 -7.55
CA VAL A 26 -6.57 -3.42 -6.48
C VAL A 26 -6.08 -4.74 -5.93
N LEU A 27 -4.78 -4.99 -6.03
CA LEU A 27 -4.14 -6.20 -5.52
C LEU A 27 -3.26 -5.85 -4.33
N GLY A 28 -3.78 -6.08 -3.12
CA GLY A 28 -3.00 -6.01 -1.89
C GLY A 28 -2.08 -7.21 -1.73
N SER A 29 -0.92 -7.01 -1.13
CA SER A 29 0.09 -8.03 -0.89
C SER A 29 0.89 -7.74 0.39
N VAL A 30 1.78 -8.66 0.74
CA VAL A 30 2.83 -8.49 1.76
C VAL A 30 4.18 -8.48 1.05
N HIS A 31 5.07 -7.53 1.39
CA HIS A 31 6.39 -7.41 0.76
C HIS A 31 7.18 -8.72 0.83
N PHE A 32 7.21 -9.35 2.01
CA PHE A 32 7.99 -10.56 2.26
C PHE A 32 7.11 -11.82 2.32
N PRO A 33 7.61 -12.97 1.83
CA PRO A 33 6.82 -14.19 1.75
C PRO A 33 6.38 -14.70 3.12
N THR A 34 5.16 -15.21 3.16
CA THR A 34 4.57 -16.00 4.25
C THR A 34 4.19 -17.38 3.69
N PRO A 35 3.83 -18.35 4.56
CA PRO A 35 3.31 -19.64 4.08
C PRO A 35 2.06 -19.55 3.21
N LYS A 36 1.28 -18.45 3.29
CA LYS A 36 0.00 -18.28 2.60
C LYS A 36 0.02 -17.25 1.47
N VAL A 37 0.98 -16.32 1.49
CA VAL A 37 1.12 -15.25 0.49
C VAL A 37 2.59 -15.10 0.14
N ASN A 38 2.90 -15.27 -1.14
CA ASN A 38 4.25 -15.17 -1.69
C ASN A 38 4.20 -14.77 -3.19
N ALA A 39 5.36 -14.59 -3.81
CA ALA A 39 5.45 -14.23 -5.23
C ALA A 39 4.67 -15.16 -6.18
N ASP A 40 4.62 -16.47 -5.89
CA ASP A 40 3.88 -17.43 -6.72
C ASP A 40 2.37 -17.17 -6.63
N SER A 41 1.85 -16.92 -5.41
CA SER A 41 0.44 -16.61 -5.22
C SER A 41 0.01 -15.34 -5.97
N ILE A 42 0.84 -14.29 -5.96
CA ILE A 42 0.60 -13.05 -6.71
C ILE A 42 0.67 -13.31 -8.21
N TYR A 43 1.70 -14.04 -8.66
CA TYR A 43 1.85 -14.38 -10.07
C TYR A 43 0.63 -15.15 -10.60
N GLN A 44 0.09 -16.10 -9.83
CA GLN A 44 -1.14 -16.82 -10.21
C GLN A 44 -2.36 -15.90 -10.31
N ILE A 45 -2.47 -14.90 -9.44
CA ILE A 45 -3.51 -13.88 -9.55
C ILE A 45 -3.33 -13.09 -10.85
N LEU A 46 -2.12 -12.63 -11.17
CA LEU A 46 -1.82 -11.92 -12.42
C LEU A 46 -2.15 -12.76 -13.65
N GLN A 47 -1.86 -14.07 -13.63
CA GLN A 47 -2.24 -15.02 -14.70
C GLN A 47 -3.76 -15.15 -14.87
N LYS A 48 -4.52 -15.03 -13.77
CA LYS A 48 -5.98 -15.08 -13.79
C LYS A 48 -6.59 -13.79 -14.31
N ILE A 49 -6.13 -12.63 -13.83
CA ILE A 49 -6.69 -11.32 -14.20
C ILE A 49 -6.22 -10.82 -15.56
N LYS A 50 -5.02 -11.26 -16.00
CA LYS A 50 -4.40 -10.92 -17.29
C LYS A 50 -4.36 -9.41 -17.59
N PRO A 51 -3.71 -8.59 -16.75
CA PRO A 51 -3.73 -7.14 -16.93
C PRO A 51 -2.94 -6.75 -18.18
N ASP A 52 -3.43 -5.69 -18.85
CA ASP A 52 -2.69 -4.97 -19.89
C ASP A 52 -1.72 -3.94 -19.30
N LEU A 53 -2.00 -3.45 -18.09
CA LEU A 53 -1.21 -2.47 -17.35
C LEU A 53 -1.14 -2.88 -15.88
N ILE A 54 0.08 -2.86 -15.32
CA ILE A 54 0.35 -3.04 -13.89
C ILE A 54 0.86 -1.70 -13.37
N LEU A 55 0.14 -1.12 -12.42
CA LEU A 55 0.58 0.03 -11.63
C LEU A 55 1.20 -0.50 -10.34
N LEU A 56 2.51 -0.36 -10.18
CA LEU A 56 3.25 -0.87 -9.03
C LEU A 56 3.53 0.29 -8.07
N GLU A 57 3.25 0.09 -6.78
CA GLU A 57 3.67 0.99 -5.70
C GLU A 57 5.21 1.06 -5.70
N ALA A 58 5.75 2.02 -6.44
CA ALA A 58 7.18 2.22 -6.68
C ALA A 58 7.46 3.67 -7.11
N ASP A 59 8.65 4.19 -6.81
CA ASP A 59 9.09 5.51 -7.26
C ASP A 59 9.58 5.44 -8.72
N SER A 60 9.32 6.47 -9.53
CA SER A 60 9.78 6.50 -10.92
C SER A 60 11.30 6.48 -11.06
N THR A 61 12.03 6.90 -10.02
CA THR A 61 13.48 6.74 -9.93
C THR A 61 13.94 5.29 -9.99
N ASN A 62 13.09 4.31 -9.63
CA ASN A 62 13.38 2.87 -9.74
C ASN A 62 13.34 2.34 -11.18
N PHE A 63 12.95 3.16 -12.16
CA PHE A 63 12.79 2.77 -13.55
C PHE A 63 13.74 3.52 -14.49
N TYR A 64 14.20 2.86 -15.55
CA TYR A 64 14.75 3.53 -16.72
C TYR A 64 13.63 4.20 -17.55
N ASN A 65 14.00 5.01 -18.54
CA ASN A 65 13.03 5.74 -19.38
C ASN A 65 12.11 4.81 -20.19
N ASP A 66 12.48 3.55 -20.37
CA ASP A 66 11.67 2.52 -21.03
C ASP A 66 10.79 1.72 -20.05
N PHE A 67 10.76 2.12 -18.78
CA PHE A 67 10.05 1.45 -17.68
C PHE A 67 10.54 0.04 -17.36
N THR A 68 11.78 -0.28 -17.70
CA THR A 68 12.48 -1.42 -17.10
C THR A 68 13.03 -1.04 -15.72
N PHE A 69 13.11 -2.01 -14.81
CA PHE A 69 13.60 -1.77 -13.45
C PHE A 69 15.11 -1.52 -13.44
N LYS A 70 15.56 -0.48 -12.73
CA LYS A 70 16.98 -0.26 -12.39
C LYS A 70 17.45 -1.23 -11.32
N HIS A 71 16.60 -1.45 -10.33
CA HIS A 71 16.84 -2.35 -9.20
C HIS A 71 15.63 -3.24 -9.00
N LEU A 72 15.89 -4.53 -8.77
CA LEU A 72 14.87 -5.50 -8.38
C LEU A 72 14.99 -5.73 -6.88
N TYR A 73 13.89 -5.53 -6.17
CA TYR A 73 13.78 -5.85 -4.76
C TYR A 73 13.36 -7.31 -4.60
N ASP A 74 13.87 -7.97 -3.55
CA ASP A 74 13.47 -9.33 -3.17
C ASP A 74 12.13 -9.29 -2.42
N GLU A 75 11.12 -8.77 -3.11
CA GLU A 75 9.76 -8.59 -2.63
C GLU A 75 8.78 -9.29 -3.56
N ASN A 76 7.69 -9.82 -2.99
CA ASN A 76 6.76 -10.68 -3.70
C ASN A 76 6.17 -10.01 -4.95
N GLU A 77 5.84 -8.72 -4.86
CA GLU A 77 5.22 -7.91 -5.91
C GLU A 77 6.17 -7.72 -7.09
N TYR A 78 7.44 -7.40 -6.82
CA TYR A 78 8.47 -7.21 -7.85
C TYR A 78 8.75 -8.52 -8.58
N ILE A 79 8.97 -9.60 -7.82
CA ILE A 79 9.26 -10.93 -8.39
C ILE A 79 8.09 -11.40 -9.26
N ALA A 80 6.86 -11.30 -8.77
CA ALA A 80 5.67 -11.72 -9.52
C ALA A 80 5.45 -10.88 -10.78
N THR A 81 5.62 -9.56 -10.69
CA THR A 81 5.43 -8.62 -11.80
C THR A 81 6.45 -8.86 -12.92
N VAL A 82 7.73 -9.04 -12.57
CA VAL A 82 8.78 -9.36 -13.55
C VAL A 82 8.50 -10.70 -14.23
N ARG A 83 8.17 -11.74 -13.47
CA ARG A 83 7.81 -13.06 -14.02
C ARG A 83 6.63 -12.97 -14.99
N TYR A 84 5.60 -12.19 -14.64
CA TYR A 84 4.45 -11.97 -15.50
C TYR A 84 4.82 -11.25 -16.80
N LYS A 85 5.61 -10.16 -16.73
CA LYS A 85 6.09 -9.43 -17.90
C LYS A 85 6.94 -10.28 -18.84
N MET A 86 7.80 -11.15 -18.30
CA MET A 86 8.60 -12.07 -19.10
C MET A 86 7.75 -13.02 -19.96
N LYS A 87 6.58 -13.44 -19.47
CA LYS A 87 5.64 -14.29 -20.20
C LYS A 87 4.63 -13.50 -21.04
N ASN A 88 4.42 -12.23 -20.72
CA ASN A 88 3.46 -11.35 -21.36
C ASN A 88 4.15 -10.04 -21.78
N SER A 89 4.99 -10.08 -22.80
CA SER A 89 5.86 -8.94 -23.18
C SER A 89 5.11 -7.64 -23.50
N LYS A 90 3.82 -7.71 -23.81
CA LYS A 90 2.97 -6.55 -24.11
C LYS A 90 2.46 -5.81 -22.86
N VAL A 91 2.47 -6.42 -21.68
CA VAL A 91 1.97 -5.75 -20.46
C VAL A 91 2.82 -4.52 -20.13
N ALA A 92 2.19 -3.38 -19.87
CA ALA A 92 2.89 -2.19 -19.40
C ALA A 92 3.08 -2.27 -17.88
N ILE A 93 4.23 -1.81 -17.37
CA ILE A 93 4.47 -1.62 -15.93
C ILE A 93 4.74 -0.14 -15.72
N ARG A 94 4.08 0.48 -14.75
CA ARG A 94 4.28 1.89 -14.39
C ARG A 94 4.36 2.08 -12.87
N PRO A 95 5.20 3.01 -12.38
CA PRO A 95 5.17 3.43 -10.99
C PRO A 95 3.85 4.13 -10.65
N ILE A 96 3.41 3.99 -9.41
CA ILE A 96 2.37 4.79 -8.76
C ILE A 96 2.74 5.03 -7.28
N GLU A 97 2.11 6.01 -6.64
CA GLU A 97 2.09 6.26 -5.19
C GLU A 97 3.28 7.05 -4.58
N PHE A 98 4.47 7.06 -5.18
CA PHE A 98 5.65 7.65 -4.51
C PHE A 98 6.16 8.99 -5.05
N GLU A 99 5.77 9.43 -6.24
CA GLU A 99 6.40 10.59 -6.88
C GLU A 99 6.29 11.84 -6.01
N GLY A 100 7.46 12.31 -5.55
CA GLY A 100 7.54 13.49 -4.70
C GLY A 100 6.97 13.33 -3.29
N ARG A 101 6.35 12.20 -2.91
CA ARG A 101 5.77 11.99 -1.57
C ARG A 101 6.80 12.12 -0.46
N ASN A 102 7.96 11.48 -0.65
CA ASN A 102 9.03 11.51 0.35
C ASN A 102 9.70 12.90 0.40
N ASN A 103 9.84 13.57 -0.76
CA ASN A 103 10.31 14.95 -0.84
C ASN A 103 9.35 15.92 -0.15
N TYR A 104 8.05 15.77 -0.41
CA TYR A 104 6.99 16.53 0.21
C TYR A 104 7.02 16.34 1.73
N ARG A 105 7.01 15.09 2.20
CA ARG A 105 7.12 14.77 3.63
C ARG A 105 8.37 15.40 4.25
N ARG A 106 9.54 15.34 3.60
CA ARG A 106 10.74 16.05 4.07
C ARG A 106 10.55 17.57 4.12
N SER A 107 9.95 18.16 3.09
CA SER A 107 9.73 19.61 3.01
C SER A 107 8.80 20.14 4.12
N ILE A 108 7.94 19.29 4.67
CA ILE A 108 7.04 19.63 5.78
C ILE A 108 7.44 18.96 7.11
N GLY A 109 8.65 18.41 7.20
CA GLY A 109 9.20 17.83 8.43
C GLY A 109 8.64 16.47 8.85
N LEU A 110 7.89 15.76 8.01
CA LEU A 110 7.23 14.49 8.37
C LEU A 110 8.11 13.23 8.30
N TYR A 111 9.22 13.22 7.57
CA TYR A 111 9.84 11.96 7.13
C TYR A 111 10.72 11.24 8.17
N ALA A 112 11.18 11.93 9.23
CA ALA A 112 12.13 11.35 10.20
C ALA A 112 11.52 11.11 11.61
N GLU A 113 10.24 11.41 11.84
CA GLU A 113 9.80 11.77 13.20
C GLU A 113 8.73 10.86 13.83
N ALA A 114 8.16 9.90 13.07
CA ALA A 114 7.17 8.99 13.64
C ALA A 114 7.76 8.10 14.76
N GLY A 115 8.98 7.62 14.58
CA GLY A 115 9.68 6.79 15.58
C GLY A 115 9.81 7.49 16.94
N PRO A 116 10.42 8.69 17.00
CA PRO A 116 10.49 9.48 18.22
C PRO A 116 9.14 9.77 18.88
N VAL A 117 8.10 10.09 18.10
CA VAL A 117 6.74 10.30 18.63
C VAL A 117 6.20 9.03 19.29
N TRP A 118 6.35 7.87 18.65
CA TRP A 118 5.92 6.58 19.21
C TRP A 118 6.70 6.20 20.47
N GLN A 119 8.02 6.43 20.50
CA GLN A 119 8.82 6.21 21.70
C GLN A 119 8.32 7.05 22.86
N GLN A 120 8.01 8.32 22.60
CA GLN A 120 7.53 9.22 23.64
C GLN A 120 6.12 8.87 24.14
N LEU A 121 5.21 8.45 23.25
CA LEU A 121 3.89 7.94 23.64
C LEU A 121 4.01 6.68 24.51
N ASN A 122 4.90 5.76 24.16
CA ASN A 122 5.18 4.58 24.97
C ASN A 122 5.71 4.94 26.37
N LEU A 123 6.61 5.92 26.47
CA LEU A 123 7.13 6.41 27.75
C LEU A 123 6.00 7.00 28.61
N LEU A 124 5.12 7.84 28.03
CA LEU A 124 3.98 8.41 28.74
C LEU A 124 3.05 7.32 29.30
N ASN A 125 2.76 6.27 28.50
CA ASN A 125 1.97 5.14 28.96
C ASN A 125 2.65 4.39 30.12
N ASN A 126 3.94 4.05 29.96
CA ASN A 126 4.69 3.27 30.95
C ASN A 126 4.82 4.00 32.28
N GLU A 127 4.97 5.33 32.24
CA GLU A 127 5.03 6.19 33.42
C GLU A 127 3.64 6.59 33.95
N LYS A 128 2.56 6.08 33.35
CA LYS A 128 1.16 6.40 33.70
C LYS A 128 0.86 7.90 33.69
N LYS A 129 1.44 8.62 32.73
CA LYS A 129 1.32 10.08 32.57
C LYS A 129 0.18 10.51 31.65
N PHE A 130 -0.51 9.57 31.02
CA PHE A 130 -1.74 9.89 30.30
C PHE A 130 -2.83 10.32 31.25
N ASN A 131 -3.57 11.36 30.87
CA ASN A 131 -4.87 11.63 31.49
C ASN A 131 -5.88 10.54 31.09
N LYS A 132 -7.08 10.59 31.66
CA LYS A 132 -8.10 9.56 31.44
C LYS A 132 -8.44 9.38 29.95
N ASP A 133 -8.69 10.47 29.23
CA ASP A 133 -9.08 10.43 27.82
C ASP A 133 -7.94 9.93 26.92
N GLU A 134 -6.70 10.34 27.21
CA GLU A 134 -5.50 9.86 26.51
C GLU A 134 -5.27 8.36 26.74
N GLN A 135 -5.49 7.88 27.97
CA GLN A 135 -5.36 6.47 28.30
C GLN A 135 -6.42 5.63 27.59
N GLU A 136 -7.66 6.13 27.45
CA GLU A 136 -8.71 5.47 26.68
C GLU A 136 -8.32 5.34 25.20
N ILE A 137 -7.81 6.42 24.59
CA ILE A 137 -7.30 6.39 23.20
C ILE A 137 -6.17 5.37 23.05
N TRP A 138 -5.21 5.36 23.97
CA TRP A 138 -4.07 4.44 23.93
C TRP A 138 -4.48 2.97 24.08
N ASN A 139 -5.41 2.70 24.99
CA ASN A 139 -5.94 1.35 25.21
C ASN A 139 -6.69 0.84 23.97
N GLU A 140 -7.50 1.69 23.34
CA GLU A 140 -8.19 1.35 22.09
C GLU A 140 -7.20 1.04 20.98
N LEU A 141 -6.17 1.89 20.78
CA LEU A 141 -5.10 1.62 19.81
C LEU A 141 -4.43 0.27 20.09
N SER A 142 -4.02 0.03 21.34
CA SER A 142 -3.29 -1.18 21.74
C SER A 142 -4.12 -2.45 21.51
N TYR A 143 -5.43 -2.39 21.81
CA TYR A 143 -6.35 -3.48 21.55
C TYR A 143 -6.48 -3.77 20.05
N LEU A 144 -6.69 -2.72 19.24
CA LEU A 144 -6.85 -2.85 17.79
C LEU A 144 -5.57 -3.33 17.11
N ASP A 145 -4.40 -2.86 17.55
CA ASP A 145 -3.10 -3.29 17.02
C ASP A 145 -2.83 -4.76 17.35
N SER A 146 -3.09 -5.17 18.60
CA SER A 146 -2.99 -6.58 19.01
C SER A 146 -3.93 -7.48 18.19
N ALA A 147 -5.17 -7.05 17.96
CA ALA A 147 -6.10 -7.77 17.10
C ALA A 147 -5.60 -7.86 15.66
N ALA A 148 -5.08 -6.76 15.09
CA ALA A 148 -4.55 -6.73 13.73
C ALA A 148 -3.32 -7.65 13.56
N ASN A 149 -2.46 -7.74 14.57
CA ASN A 149 -1.29 -8.63 14.56
C ASN A 149 -1.68 -10.11 14.40
N SER A 150 -2.86 -10.52 14.87
CA SER A 150 -3.37 -11.89 14.66
C SER A 150 -3.61 -12.24 13.19
N TYR A 151 -3.76 -11.23 12.31
CA TYR A 151 -4.03 -11.41 10.89
C TYR A 151 -2.79 -11.35 10.00
N LYS A 152 -1.59 -11.08 10.54
CA LYS A 152 -0.36 -10.90 9.77
C LYS A 152 -0.02 -12.10 8.86
N ASN A 153 -0.36 -13.30 9.30
CA ASN A 153 -0.14 -14.56 8.56
C ASN A 153 -1.46 -15.21 8.11
N ALA A 154 -2.54 -14.43 8.04
CA ALA A 154 -3.83 -14.91 7.56
C ALA A 154 -3.80 -15.10 6.02
N SER A 155 -4.81 -15.80 5.48
CA SER A 155 -4.91 -15.94 4.02
C SER A 155 -5.49 -14.68 3.39
N LEU A 156 -5.34 -14.53 2.07
CA LEU A 156 -5.98 -13.47 1.31
C LEU A 156 -7.51 -13.45 1.52
N GLN A 157 -8.15 -14.62 1.64
CA GLN A 157 -9.59 -14.68 1.90
C GLN A 157 -9.95 -14.09 3.27
N THR A 158 -9.16 -14.41 4.29
CA THR A 158 -9.39 -13.88 5.64
C THR A 158 -9.18 -12.37 5.69
N ILE A 159 -8.09 -11.84 5.14
CA ILE A 159 -7.84 -10.39 5.22
C ILE A 159 -8.82 -9.56 4.36
N ASN A 160 -9.45 -10.16 3.36
CA ASN A 160 -10.50 -9.54 2.55
C ASN A 160 -11.91 -9.68 3.16
N ASP A 161 -12.03 -10.16 4.40
CA ASP A 161 -13.30 -10.22 5.10
C ASP A 161 -13.78 -8.81 5.52
N PRO A 162 -15.03 -8.40 5.24
CA PRO A 162 -15.55 -7.07 5.61
C PRO A 162 -15.53 -6.76 7.12
N GLU A 163 -15.57 -7.77 7.99
CA GLU A 163 -15.38 -7.57 9.44
C GLU A 163 -13.94 -7.19 9.77
N ILE A 164 -12.96 -7.82 9.11
CA ILE A 164 -11.54 -7.51 9.30
C ILE A 164 -11.23 -6.13 8.74
N ASP A 165 -11.76 -5.78 7.56
CA ASP A 165 -11.59 -4.46 6.98
C ASP A 165 -12.10 -3.35 7.91
N ARG A 166 -13.27 -3.53 8.54
CA ARG A 166 -13.79 -2.60 9.55
C ARG A 166 -12.88 -2.45 10.77
N LYS A 167 -12.28 -3.54 11.25
CA LYS A 167 -11.32 -3.50 12.36
C LYS A 167 -10.04 -2.76 11.96
N ILE A 168 -9.50 -3.02 10.78
CA ILE A 168 -8.32 -2.30 10.26
C ILE A 168 -8.64 -0.82 10.07
N ASN A 169 -9.80 -0.47 9.53
CA ASN A 169 -10.22 0.94 9.42
C ASN A 169 -10.29 1.61 10.80
N SER A 170 -10.82 0.91 11.80
CA SER A 170 -10.86 1.41 13.19
C SER A 170 -9.45 1.62 13.75
N LEU A 171 -8.52 0.70 13.46
CA LEU A 171 -7.11 0.85 13.81
C LEU A 171 -6.49 2.08 13.14
N MET A 172 -6.74 2.30 11.84
CA MET A 172 -6.22 3.46 11.12
C MET A 172 -6.77 4.77 11.68
N VAL A 173 -8.06 4.84 11.98
CA VAL A 173 -8.69 5.99 12.65
C VAL A 173 -8.04 6.23 14.02
N SER A 174 -7.85 5.18 14.82
CA SER A 174 -7.19 5.32 16.13
C SER A 174 -5.75 5.83 15.99
N LYS A 175 -4.97 5.20 15.12
CA LYS A 175 -3.55 5.48 14.90
C LYS A 175 -3.27 6.87 14.33
N TYR A 176 -4.07 7.34 13.36
CA TYR A 176 -3.78 8.59 12.65
C TYR A 176 -4.65 9.77 13.08
N ILE A 177 -5.85 9.53 13.62
CA ILE A 177 -6.78 10.60 14.00
C ILE A 177 -6.82 10.75 15.53
N LYS A 178 -7.00 9.66 16.28
CA LYS A 178 -7.16 9.75 17.74
C LYS A 178 -5.84 10.05 18.45
N ILE A 179 -4.74 9.38 18.07
CA ILE A 179 -3.41 9.66 18.63
C ILE A 179 -2.98 11.12 18.42
N LYS A 180 -3.40 11.74 17.32
CA LYS A 180 -3.13 13.17 17.07
C LYS A 180 -3.62 14.05 18.23
N LYS A 181 -4.71 13.69 18.91
CA LYS A 181 -5.22 14.43 20.07
C LYS A 181 -4.25 14.40 21.26
N ILE A 182 -3.57 13.28 21.48
CA ILE A 182 -2.53 13.16 22.52
C ILE A 182 -1.34 14.04 22.15
N VAL A 183 -0.93 13.99 20.89
CA VAL A 183 0.24 14.72 20.38
C VAL A 183 0.00 16.24 20.41
N ASP A 184 -1.17 16.71 19.95
CA ASP A 184 -1.47 18.14 19.86
C ASP A 184 -1.68 18.79 21.23
N ASN A 185 -2.20 18.05 22.21
CA ASN A 185 -2.56 18.60 23.52
C ASN A 185 -1.43 18.50 24.56
N ASN A 186 -0.30 17.87 24.21
CA ASN A 186 0.79 17.64 25.15
C ASN A 186 2.04 18.43 24.74
N PRO A 187 2.44 19.48 25.50
CA PRO A 187 3.58 20.35 25.18
C PRO A 187 4.92 19.61 24.98
N LEU A 188 5.02 18.39 25.48
CA LEU A 188 6.15 17.48 25.25
C LEU A 188 6.43 17.29 23.75
N PHE A 189 5.39 17.17 22.93
CA PHE A 189 5.54 16.91 21.50
C PHE A 189 5.81 18.18 20.68
N GLU A 190 5.57 19.37 21.21
CA GLU A 190 5.99 20.61 20.56
C GLU A 190 7.50 20.69 20.41
N LYS A 191 8.24 20.15 21.37
CA LYS A 191 9.71 20.07 21.37
C LYS A 191 10.27 18.97 20.47
N LEU A 192 9.45 17.98 20.12
CA LEU A 192 9.82 16.87 19.25
C LEU A 192 9.67 17.20 17.75
N LYS A 193 9.00 18.30 17.40
CA LYS A 193 8.74 18.75 16.02
C LYS A 193 9.99 19.17 15.22
N LEU A 194 11.19 18.99 15.76
CA LEU A 194 12.42 19.50 15.14
C LEU A 194 13.63 18.64 15.49
N VAL A 195 13.97 17.64 14.68
CA VAL A 195 15.38 17.20 14.54
C VAL A 195 15.68 16.71 13.12
N ASN A 196 16.30 17.59 12.31
CA ASN A 196 17.19 17.30 11.19
C ASN A 196 16.91 16.05 10.33
N ALA A 197 16.24 16.27 9.19
CA ALA A 197 16.16 15.35 8.06
C ALA A 197 17.50 15.14 7.29
N GLN A 198 18.64 15.25 7.97
CA GLN A 198 19.99 15.20 7.36
C GLN A 198 20.69 13.84 7.45
N LYS A 199 20.10 12.84 8.09
CA LYS A 199 20.66 11.48 8.11
C LYS A 199 19.58 10.47 7.82
N ASP A 200 19.49 10.09 6.56
CA ASP A 200 19.27 8.70 6.17
C ASP A 200 20.01 8.49 4.85
N THR A 201 21.12 7.75 4.93
CA THR A 201 21.83 7.12 3.82
C THR A 201 21.12 5.87 3.38
#